data_AF-A0A0A2CIU7-F1
#
_entry.id   AF-A0A0A2CIU7-F1
#
_cell.length_a   1.000
_cell.length_b   1.000
_cell.length_c   1.000
_cell.angle_alpha   90.00
_cell.angle_beta   90.00
_cell.angle_gamma   90.00
#
_symmetry.space_group_name_H-M   'P 1'
#
loop_
_entity.id
_entity.type
_entity.pdbx_description
1 polymer ?
#
loop_
_entity_poly.entity_id
_entity_poly.type
_entity_poly.pdbx_seq_one_letter_code
_entity_poly.pdbx_strand_id
1 'polypeptide(L)'
;MSFDPRSLERLRELGRQLPRPLPTPDAPSTAEPRASKRRHRIETEDNPQALFQELMQVSPDGTVPPHLMARLKDAEAKRQSQEQPEGVRQQQGEMNPLDRSSPARKGKTTVAKTPPLTPGSTEESLYVAFGQLLLEHEDEI
;
A
#
# COMPACT_ATOMS: atom_id res chain seq x y z
N MET A 1 -37.55 53.01 -9.17
CA MET A 1 -37.90 52.32 -7.91
C MET A 1 -36.95 52.85 -6.83
N SER A 2 -37.41 53.73 -5.95
CA SER A 2 -36.61 54.31 -4.86
C SER A 2 -36.83 53.50 -3.57
N PHE A 3 -35.78 53.32 -2.79
CA PHE A 3 -35.87 52.70 -1.45
C PHE A 3 -36.28 53.75 -0.41
N ASP A 4 -37.24 53.41 0.45
CA ASP A 4 -37.67 54.23 1.59
C ASP A 4 -36.53 54.32 2.62
N PRO A 5 -36.20 55.50 3.17
CA PRO A 5 -35.16 55.66 4.21
C PRO A 5 -35.29 54.67 5.39
N ARG A 6 -36.52 54.29 5.78
CA ARG A 6 -36.74 53.29 6.84
C ARG A 6 -36.29 51.89 6.45
N SER A 7 -36.38 51.56 5.16
CA SER A 7 -35.91 50.25 4.64
C SER A 7 -34.39 50.14 4.66
N LEU A 8 -33.67 51.25 4.42
CA LEU A 8 -32.21 51.30 4.53
C LEU A 8 -31.74 51.17 5.98
N GLU A 9 -32.45 51.81 6.91
CA GLU A 9 -32.16 51.71 8.35
C GLU A 9 -32.34 50.26 8.84
N ARG A 10 -33.48 49.64 8.53
CA ARG A 10 -33.73 48.22 8.87
C ARG A 10 -32.72 47.27 8.21
N LEU A 11 -32.29 47.53 6.99
CA LEU A 11 -31.26 46.71 6.32
C LEU A 11 -29.90 46.84 7.02
N ARG A 12 -29.54 48.05 7.47
CA ARG A 12 -28.32 48.29 8.27
C ARG A 12 -28.41 47.64 9.64
N GLU A 13 -29.58 47.64 10.28
CA GLU A 13 -29.81 46.93 11.55
C GLU A 13 -29.65 45.42 11.38
N LEU A 14 -30.22 44.82 10.34
CA LEU A 14 -30.05 43.39 10.03
C LEU A 14 -28.60 43.04 9.71
N GLY A 15 -27.88 43.90 8.98
CA GLY A 15 -26.45 43.73 8.73
C GLY A 15 -25.59 43.85 10.00
N ARG A 16 -26.12 44.42 11.07
CA ARG A 16 -25.44 44.57 12.38
C ARG A 16 -25.80 43.48 13.39
N GLN A 17 -26.87 42.72 13.15
CA GLN A 17 -27.25 41.60 14.02
C GLN A 17 -26.43 40.36 13.66
N LEU A 18 -25.20 40.27 14.17
CA LEU A 18 -24.50 38.99 14.21
C LEU A 18 -25.18 38.09 15.26
N PRO A 19 -25.49 36.82 14.95
CA PRO A 19 -25.91 35.86 15.96
C PRO A 19 -24.81 35.71 17.01
N ARG A 20 -25.20 35.32 18.23
CA ARG A 20 -24.24 35.08 19.31
C ARG A 20 -23.16 34.10 18.83
N PRO A 21 -21.86 34.42 19.00
CA PRO A 21 -20.81 33.50 18.64
C PRO A 21 -21.00 32.18 19.39
N LEU A 22 -20.75 31.06 18.71
CA LEU A 22 -20.73 29.75 19.36
C LEU A 22 -19.71 29.80 20.51
N PRO A 23 -19.98 29.10 21.63
CA PRO A 23 -19.00 28.99 22.68
C PRO A 23 -17.69 28.47 22.07
N THR A 24 -16.61 29.22 22.29
CA THR A 24 -15.27 28.74 21.95
C THR A 24 -15.06 27.42 22.69
N PRO A 25 -14.67 26.34 22.01
CA PRO A 25 -14.38 25.08 22.69
C PRO A 25 -13.37 25.35 23.80
N ASP A 26 -13.59 24.77 24.99
CA ASP A 26 -12.67 24.90 26.11
C ASP A 26 -11.28 24.50 25.63
N ALA A 27 -10.40 25.49 25.51
CA ALA A 27 -9.00 25.22 25.24
C ALA A 27 -8.47 24.48 26.46
N PRO A 28 -8.00 23.22 26.34
CA PRO A 28 -7.33 22.59 27.45
C PRO A 28 -6.13 23.47 27.81
N SER A 29 -6.11 24.03 29.02
CA SER A 29 -5.09 25.00 29.49
C SER A 29 -3.70 24.39 29.68
N THR A 30 -3.45 23.23 29.10
CA THR A 30 -2.17 22.54 29.05
C THR A 30 -2.12 21.79 27.72
N ALA A 31 -2.18 22.54 26.61
CA ALA A 31 -1.97 21.96 25.30
C ALA A 31 -0.48 21.61 25.20
N GLU A 32 -0.11 20.40 25.62
CA GLU A 32 1.14 19.82 25.15
C GLU A 32 1.19 19.96 23.61
N PRO A 33 2.37 20.21 23.03
CA PRO A 33 2.48 20.39 21.58
C PRO A 33 1.78 19.22 20.90
N ARG A 34 1.02 19.47 19.81
CA ARG A 34 0.31 18.41 19.06
C ARG A 34 1.22 17.21 18.68
N ALA A 35 2.54 17.39 18.75
CA ALA A 35 3.58 16.38 18.67
C ALA A 35 3.57 15.30 19.77
N SER A 36 2.97 15.52 20.95
CA SER A 36 2.91 14.53 22.04
C SER A 36 1.60 13.73 22.09
N LYS A 37 0.65 14.02 21.20
CA LYS A 37 -0.50 13.13 21.01
C LYS A 37 0.03 11.76 20.59
N ARG A 38 -0.31 10.72 21.36
CA ARG A 38 -0.01 9.32 21.05
C ARG A 38 -0.52 9.02 19.65
N ARG A 39 0.40 8.97 18.68
CA ARG A 39 0.10 8.57 17.31
C ARG A 39 -0.32 7.10 17.33
N HIS A 40 -1.34 6.76 16.55
CA HIS A 40 -1.66 5.36 16.29
C HIS A 40 -0.46 4.70 15.62
N ARG A 41 -0.19 3.40 15.88
CA ARG A 41 1.06 2.83 15.35
C ARG A 41 1.04 2.78 13.82
N ILE A 42 -0.14 2.70 13.21
CA ILE A 42 -0.40 2.87 11.76
C ILE A 42 0.19 4.18 11.22
N GLU A 43 0.22 5.24 12.04
CA GLU A 43 0.76 6.54 11.66
C GLU A 43 2.27 6.65 11.89
N THR A 44 2.90 5.71 12.58
CA THR A 44 4.34 5.72 12.86
C THR A 44 5.09 4.58 12.21
N GLU A 45 4.39 3.53 11.77
CA GLU A 45 4.99 2.36 11.17
C GLU A 45 5.53 2.67 9.78
N ASP A 46 6.76 2.21 9.52
CA ASP A 46 7.48 2.38 8.27
C ASP A 46 7.58 1.06 7.49
N ASN A 47 7.44 -0.09 8.17
CA ASN A 47 7.45 -1.40 7.52
C ASN A 47 6.09 -1.66 6.85
N PRO A 48 6.02 -1.87 5.52
CA PRO A 48 4.74 -2.04 4.83
C PRO A 48 3.97 -3.28 5.29
N GLN A 49 4.65 -4.38 5.64
CA GLN A 49 3.98 -5.59 6.15
C GLN A 49 3.35 -5.35 7.53
N ALA A 50 4.06 -4.66 8.44
CA ALA A 50 3.54 -4.36 9.77
C ALA A 50 2.38 -3.34 9.70
N LEU A 51 2.53 -2.32 8.84
CA LEU A 51 1.48 -1.32 8.58
C LEU A 51 0.19 -1.98 8.06
N PHE A 52 0.30 -2.91 7.12
CA PHE A 52 -0.85 -3.66 6.60
C PHE A 52 -1.53 -4.52 7.67
N GLN A 53 -0.75 -5.24 8.50
CA GLN A 53 -1.31 -6.05 9.58
C GLN A 53 -2.09 -5.20 10.59
N GLU A 54 -1.58 -4.03 10.93
CA GLU A 54 -2.27 -3.14 11.85
C GLU A 54 -3.53 -2.54 11.23
N LEU A 55 -3.48 -2.18 9.93
CA LEU A 55 -4.67 -1.76 9.19
C LEU A 55 -5.78 -2.83 9.22
N MET A 56 -5.42 -4.09 9.05
CA MET A 56 -6.37 -5.20 9.15
C MET A 56 -6.94 -5.38 10.56
N GLN A 57 -6.15 -5.13 11.60
CA GLN A 57 -6.62 -5.24 12.98
C GLN A 57 -7.60 -4.11 13.36
N VAL A 58 -7.37 -2.89 12.88
CA VAL A 58 -8.23 -1.75 13.21
C VAL A 58 -9.44 -1.59 12.30
N SER A 59 -9.41 -2.23 11.11
CA SER A 59 -10.50 -2.18 10.13
C SER A 59 -11.20 -3.53 10.03
N PRO A 60 -12.10 -3.86 10.98
CA PRO A 60 -12.89 -5.09 10.90
C PRO A 60 -13.81 -5.09 9.66
N ASP A 61 -14.17 -3.91 9.17
CA ASP A 61 -15.03 -3.72 7.99
C ASP A 61 -14.24 -3.73 6.66
N GLY A 62 -12.91 -3.86 6.70
CA GLY A 62 -12.03 -3.82 5.52
C GLY A 62 -11.97 -2.47 4.81
N THR A 63 -12.61 -1.43 5.35
CA THR A 63 -12.60 -0.08 4.79
C THR A 63 -11.39 0.70 5.33
N VAL A 64 -10.51 1.14 4.43
CA VAL A 64 -9.29 1.86 4.80
C VAL A 64 -9.33 3.29 4.25
N PRO A 65 -9.09 4.33 5.08
CA PRO A 65 -8.98 5.70 4.62
C PRO A 65 -7.95 5.91 3.49
N PRO A 66 -8.24 6.77 2.48
CA PRO A 66 -7.37 6.94 1.31
C PRO A 66 -5.92 7.30 1.61
N HIS A 67 -5.68 8.10 2.66
CA HIS A 67 -4.33 8.53 3.03
C HIS A 67 -3.48 7.39 3.62
N LEU A 68 -4.09 6.41 4.28
CA LEU A 68 -3.38 5.24 4.81
C LEU A 68 -3.01 4.27 3.69
N MET A 69 -3.89 4.11 2.69
CA MET A 69 -3.57 3.35 1.48
C MET A 69 -2.45 4.01 0.66
N ALA A 70 -2.46 5.34 0.51
CA ALA A 70 -1.38 6.06 -0.15
C ALA A 70 -0.04 5.83 0.57
N ARG A 71 -0.03 5.94 1.90
CA ARG A 71 1.16 5.66 2.70
C ARG A 71 1.67 4.22 2.56
N LEU A 72 0.78 3.23 2.55
CA LEU A 72 1.17 1.83 2.36
C LEU A 72 1.89 1.64 1.02
N LYS A 73 1.36 2.24 -0.06
CA LYS A 73 1.99 2.23 -1.39
C LYS A 73 3.37 2.92 -1.37
N ASP A 74 3.49 4.05 -0.68
CA ASP A 74 4.77 4.76 -0.56
C ASP A 74 5.81 3.93 0.19
N ALA A 75 5.41 3.25 1.28
CA ALA A 75 6.28 2.37 2.05
C ALA A 75 6.74 1.16 1.22
N GLU A 76 5.84 0.56 0.42
CA GLU A 76 6.17 -0.52 -0.49
C GLU A 76 7.15 -0.08 -1.58
N ALA A 77 6.90 1.08 -2.22
CA ALA A 77 7.77 1.62 -3.25
C ALA A 77 9.19 1.93 -2.71
N LYS A 78 9.28 2.46 -1.48
CA LYS A 78 10.57 2.69 -0.80
C LYS A 78 11.33 1.40 -0.58
N ARG A 79 10.64 0.32 -0.16
CA ARG A 79 11.25 -0.99 0.04
C ARG A 79 11.76 -1.57 -1.28
N GLN A 80 10.95 -1.53 -2.34
CA GLN A 80 11.35 -2.00 -3.67
C GLN A 80 12.58 -1.24 -4.19
N SER A 81 12.68 0.06 -3.90
CA SER A 81 13.83 0.88 -4.29
C SER A 81 15.11 0.51 -3.51
N GLN A 82 14.98 0.06 -2.26
CA GLN A 82 16.10 -0.38 -1.43
C GLN A 82 16.53 -1.82 -1.72
N GLU A 83 15.62 -2.68 -2.18
CA GLU A 83 15.89 -4.07 -2.57
C GLU A 83 16.33 -4.22 -4.04
N GLN A 84 16.42 -3.13 -4.81
CA GLN A 84 17.14 -3.09 -6.09
C GLN A 84 18.63 -2.88 -5.79
N PRO A 85 19.49 -3.90 -5.91
CA PRO A 85 20.93 -3.68 -5.80
C PRO A 85 21.39 -2.85 -7.00
N GLU A 86 21.99 -1.71 -6.70
CA GLU A 86 22.96 -1.04 -7.57
C GLU A 86 23.88 -2.09 -8.22
N GLY A 87 23.74 -2.26 -9.54
CA GLY A 87 24.76 -2.73 -10.47
C GLY A 87 25.59 -3.97 -10.09
N VAL A 88 25.21 -5.12 -10.65
CA VAL A 88 26.22 -6.08 -11.14
C VAL A 88 26.94 -5.44 -12.33
N ARG A 89 27.88 -4.54 -12.01
CA ARG A 89 28.88 -4.02 -12.95
C ARG A 89 29.80 -5.18 -13.31
N GLN A 90 29.53 -5.76 -14.47
CA GLN A 90 30.46 -6.41 -15.39
C GLN A 90 31.93 -6.38 -14.92
N GLN A 91 32.38 -7.46 -14.29
CA GLN A 91 33.79 -7.83 -14.37
C GLN A 91 33.93 -8.66 -15.64
N GLN A 92 34.48 -8.01 -16.65
CA GLN A 92 34.97 -8.59 -17.89
C GLN A 92 36.07 -9.60 -17.51
N GLY A 93 35.71 -10.88 -17.53
CA GLY A 93 36.63 -12.00 -17.62
C GLY A 93 36.29 -12.74 -18.90
N GLU A 94 37.15 -12.60 -19.90
CA GLU A 94 37.08 -13.26 -21.19
C GLU A 94 36.89 -14.78 -21.02
N MET A 95 35.93 -15.39 -21.74
CA MET A 95 36.17 -16.49 -22.68
C MET A 95 34.85 -17.14 -23.18
N ASN A 96 34.54 -16.82 -24.44
CA ASN A 96 34.07 -17.70 -25.52
C ASN A 96 32.62 -18.27 -25.52
N PRO A 97 31.76 -17.87 -26.48
CA PRO A 97 30.54 -18.58 -26.81
C PRO A 97 30.66 -19.21 -28.20
N LEU A 98 31.14 -20.46 -28.32
CA LEU A 98 30.89 -21.29 -29.50
C LEU A 98 31.37 -22.73 -29.23
N ASP A 99 30.47 -23.60 -28.75
CA ASP A 99 30.37 -25.00 -29.20
C ASP A 99 29.30 -25.77 -28.40
N ARG A 100 28.16 -26.05 -29.04
CA ARG A 100 27.82 -27.43 -29.45
C ARG A 100 26.47 -27.46 -30.14
N SER A 101 26.55 -27.71 -31.43
CA SER A 101 25.47 -28.21 -32.26
C SER A 101 24.94 -29.55 -31.75
N SER A 102 23.63 -29.75 -31.80
CA SER A 102 23.01 -31.00 -32.27
C SER A 102 21.53 -30.82 -32.61
N PRO A 103 21.00 -31.52 -33.62
CA PRO A 103 19.80 -31.12 -34.35
C PRO A 103 18.52 -31.85 -33.90
N ALA A 104 17.39 -31.18 -34.19
CA ALA A 104 16.06 -31.71 -34.47
C ALA A 104 15.64 -33.05 -33.80
N ARG A 105 14.73 -32.97 -32.83
CA ARG A 105 13.61 -33.92 -32.74
C ARG A 105 12.29 -33.19 -32.49
N LYS A 106 11.35 -33.50 -33.37
CA LYS A 106 9.95 -33.09 -33.38
C LYS A 106 9.22 -33.85 -32.27
N GLY A 107 8.61 -33.09 -31.35
CA GLY A 107 7.84 -33.59 -30.22
C GLY A 107 7.69 -32.46 -29.20
N LYS A 108 6.62 -31.66 -29.33
CA LYS A 108 6.36 -30.54 -28.43
C LYS A 108 5.65 -31.05 -27.19
N THR A 109 6.39 -31.74 -26.32
CA THR A 109 6.03 -31.88 -24.92
C THR A 109 6.77 -30.78 -24.18
N THR A 110 6.07 -29.69 -23.87
CA THR A 110 6.59 -28.61 -23.00
C THR A 110 6.66 -29.13 -21.58
N VAL A 111 7.69 -29.91 -21.26
CA VAL A 111 8.02 -30.22 -19.87
C VAL A 111 8.53 -28.91 -19.27
N ALA A 112 7.75 -28.31 -18.38
CA ALA A 112 8.16 -27.15 -17.63
C ALA A 112 9.45 -27.51 -16.87
N LYS A 113 10.54 -26.80 -17.14
CA LYS A 113 11.75 -26.91 -16.33
C LYS A 113 11.43 -26.29 -14.99
N THR A 114 11.36 -27.10 -13.95
CA THR A 114 11.28 -26.62 -12.58
C THR A 114 12.60 -25.95 -12.19
N PRO A 115 12.56 -24.75 -11.57
CA PRO A 115 13.76 -24.14 -11.02
C PRO A 115 14.36 -25.04 -9.93
N PRO A 116 15.69 -24.99 -9.69
CA PRO A 116 16.31 -25.75 -8.62
C PRO A 116 15.83 -25.22 -7.26
N LEU A 117 14.93 -25.95 -6.60
CA LEU A 117 14.44 -25.66 -5.27
C LEU A 117 15.32 -26.35 -4.21
N THR A 118 15.49 -25.72 -3.06
CA THR A 118 16.14 -26.32 -1.90
C THR A 118 15.21 -27.35 -1.25
N PRO A 119 15.66 -28.61 -1.04
CA PRO A 119 14.80 -29.66 -0.49
C PRO A 119 14.39 -29.32 0.94
N GLY A 120 13.08 -29.37 1.22
CA GLY A 120 12.49 -29.01 2.52
C GLY A 120 12.20 -27.52 2.70
N SER A 121 12.35 -26.71 1.64
CA SER A 121 11.97 -25.29 1.67
C SER A 121 10.45 -25.11 1.74
N THR A 122 10.02 -24.01 2.35
CA THR A 122 8.63 -23.57 2.30
C THR A 122 8.13 -23.41 0.87
N GLU A 123 9.00 -22.98 -0.05
CA GLU A 123 8.68 -22.81 -1.47
C GLU A 123 8.36 -24.14 -2.17
N GLU A 124 9.11 -25.21 -1.89
CA GLU A 124 8.83 -26.55 -2.41
C GLU A 124 7.45 -27.05 -1.94
N SER A 125 7.17 -26.88 -0.64
CA SER A 125 5.87 -27.24 -0.05
C SER A 125 4.70 -26.51 -0.73
N LEU A 126 4.87 -25.21 -1.04
CA LEU A 126 3.87 -24.41 -1.74
C LEU A 126 3.64 -24.88 -3.18
N TYR A 127 4.71 -25.20 -3.92
CA TYR A 127 4.59 -25.72 -5.29
C TYR A 127 3.92 -27.09 -5.33
N VAL A 128 4.21 -27.96 -4.36
CA VAL A 128 3.54 -29.27 -4.24
C VAL A 128 2.06 -29.09 -3.88
N ALA A 129 1.74 -28.24 -2.90
CA ALA A 129 0.36 -27.96 -2.51
C ALA A 129 -0.46 -27.37 -3.67
N PHE A 130 0.12 -26.44 -4.44
CA PHE A 130 -0.52 -25.87 -5.62
C PHE A 130 -0.77 -26.92 -6.72
N GLY A 131 0.19 -27.82 -6.95
CA GLY A 131 0.02 -28.93 -7.89
C GLY A 131 -1.14 -29.86 -7.50
N GLN A 132 -1.26 -30.17 -6.20
CA GLN A 132 -2.38 -30.98 -5.69
C GLN A 132 -3.73 -30.28 -5.87
N LEU A 133 -3.80 -28.96 -5.62
CA LEU A 133 -5.02 -28.17 -5.81
C LEU A 133 -5.53 -28.19 -7.27
N LEU A 134 -4.60 -28.11 -8.24
CA LEU A 134 -4.92 -28.18 -9.67
C LEU A 134 -5.48 -29.55 -10.06
N LEU A 135 -4.90 -30.62 -9.53
CA LEU A 135 -5.33 -32.00 -9.81
C LEU A 135 -6.68 -32.32 -9.15
N GLU A 136 -6.95 -31.80 -7.94
CA GLU A 136 -8.21 -32.02 -7.22
C GLU A 136 -9.43 -31.41 -7.95
N HIS A 137 -9.25 -30.33 -8.73
CA HIS A 137 -10.33 -29.70 -9.48
C HIS A 137 -10.63 -30.35 -10.84
N GLU A 138 -9.78 -31.26 -11.34
CA GLU A 138 -10.02 -31.95 -12.61
C GLU A 138 -10.93 -33.18 -12.46
N ASP A 139 -11.14 -33.68 -11.24
CA ASP A 139 -11.96 -34.87 -10.95
C ASP A 139 -13.47 -34.56 -10.70
N GLU A 140 -13.91 -33.30 -10.83
CA GLU A 140 -15.29 -32.86 -10.55
C GLU A 140 -16.10 -32.40 -11.79
N ILE A 141 -15.85 -32.96 -12.98
CA ILE A 141 -16.65 -32.73 -14.21
C ILE A 141 -17.19 -34.03 -14.79
#